data_AF-A0A1F8P228-F1
#
_entry.id   AF-A0A1F8P228-F1
#
_cell.length_a   1.000
_cell.length_b   1.000
_cell.length_c   1.000
_cell.angle_alpha   90.00
_cell.angle_beta   90.00
_cell.angle_gamma   90.00
#
_symmetry.space_group_name_H-M   'P 1'
#
loop_
_entity.id
_entity.type
_entity.pdbx_description
1 polymer ?
#
loop_
_entity_poly.entity_id
_entity_poly.type
_entity_poly.pdbx_seq_one_letter_code
_entity_poly.pdbx_strand_id
1 'polypeptide(L)'
;MTPEERADFDVRSQGREPSSPSSRSVRQVIAVMSGKGGVGKSSVATLLACALRRRGYKVGILDADITGPSIPRLLGTHGSLVGGQAGIQPADTTQQVRAI
;
A
#
# COMPACT_ATOMS: atom_id res chain seq x y z
N MET A 1 -17.49 0.33 15.70
CA MET A 1 -17.64 0.41 14.23
C MET A 1 -19.10 0.21 13.90
N THR A 2 -19.84 1.30 13.79
CA THR A 2 -21.24 1.34 13.39
C THR A 2 -21.38 1.10 11.88
N PRO A 3 -22.56 0.71 11.39
CA PRO A 3 -22.82 0.60 9.95
C PRO A 3 -22.52 1.89 9.18
N GLU A 4 -22.72 3.05 9.79
CA GLU A 4 -22.42 4.37 9.22
C GLU A 4 -20.91 4.63 9.11
N GLU A 5 -20.13 4.24 10.13
CA GLU A 5 -18.66 4.31 10.10
C GLU A 5 -18.07 3.40 9.02
N ARG A 6 -18.75 2.28 8.68
CA ARG A 6 -18.35 1.40 7.57
C ARG A 6 -18.66 2.02 6.21
N ALA A 7 -19.82 2.68 6.07
CA ALA A 7 -20.22 3.35 4.84
C ALA A 7 -19.36 4.58 4.54
N ASP A 8 -19.04 5.43 5.53
CA ASP A 8 -18.13 6.57 5.35
C ASP A 8 -16.71 6.11 5.00
N PHE A 9 -16.26 5.00 5.60
CA PHE A 9 -15.00 4.38 5.21
C PHE A 9 -15.01 3.89 3.75
N ASP A 10 -16.07 3.20 3.33
CA ASP A 10 -16.21 2.74 1.94
C ASP A 10 -16.21 3.92 0.96
N VAL A 11 -16.96 4.99 1.25
CA VAL A 11 -17.01 6.21 0.42
C VAL A 11 -15.65 6.89 0.34
N ARG A 12 -14.88 6.96 1.43
CA ARG A 12 -13.53 7.53 1.44
C ARG A 12 -12.48 6.62 0.79
N SER A 13 -12.70 5.30 0.85
CA SER A 13 -11.81 4.29 0.25
C SER A 13 -11.96 4.19 -1.27
N GLN A 14 -13.11 4.62 -1.82
CA GLN A 14 -13.26 4.90 -3.24
C GLN A 14 -12.46 6.15 -3.58
N GLY A 15 -11.16 5.94 -3.81
CA GLY A 15 -10.22 6.99 -4.16
C GLY A 15 -10.76 7.83 -5.32
N ARG A 16 -10.77 9.15 -5.10
CA ARG A 16 -11.02 10.13 -6.16
C ARG A 16 -10.11 9.79 -7.36
N GLU A 17 -10.71 9.60 -8.53
CA GLU A 17 -10.02 9.31 -9.79
C GLU A 17 -8.78 10.22 -9.92
N PRO A 18 -7.55 9.66 -10.04
CA PRO A 18 -6.38 10.49 -10.24
C PRO A 18 -6.49 11.09 -11.65
N SER A 19 -6.72 12.40 -11.71
CA SER A 19 -6.82 13.19 -12.93
C SER A 19 -5.44 13.44 -13.56
N SER A 20 -4.63 12.38 -13.73
CA SER A 20 -3.35 12.44 -14.41
C SER A 20 -3.19 11.26 -15.39
N PRO A 21 -2.60 11.48 -16.57
CA PRO A 21 -2.52 10.48 -17.64
C PRO A 21 -1.62 9.27 -17.34
N SER A 22 -1.05 9.18 -16.14
CA SER A 22 -0.26 8.03 -15.66
C SER A 22 -0.97 7.18 -14.61
N SER A 23 -2.26 7.44 -14.33
CA SER A 23 -3.04 6.67 -13.36
C SER A 23 -3.30 5.25 -13.87
N ARG A 24 -2.43 4.32 -13.48
CA ARG A 24 -2.78 2.89 -13.57
C ARG A 24 -3.99 2.71 -12.66
N SER A 25 -5.15 2.38 -13.24
CA SER A 25 -6.36 2.14 -12.47
C SER A 25 -6.11 1.02 -11.45
N VAL A 26 -6.19 1.37 -10.16
CA VAL A 26 -6.09 0.41 -9.07
C VAL A 26 -7.46 -0.21 -8.91
N ARG A 27 -7.59 -1.51 -9.24
CA ARG A 27 -8.89 -2.18 -9.22
C ARG A 27 -9.46 -2.34 -7.82
N GLN A 28 -8.59 -2.50 -6.81
CA GLN A 28 -8.96 -2.83 -5.44
C GLN A 28 -7.96 -2.18 -4.48
N VAL A 29 -8.47 -1.56 -3.42
CA VAL A 29 -7.68 -0.94 -2.35
C VAL A 29 -7.99 -1.67 -1.05
N ILE A 30 -6.94 -2.13 -0.36
CA ILE A 30 -7.06 -2.79 0.95
C ILE A 30 -6.34 -1.93 1.98
N ALA A 31 -7.09 -1.35 2.91
CA ALA A 31 -6.51 -0.63 4.03
C ALA A 31 -6.19 -1.60 5.18
N VAL A 32 -4.97 -1.51 5.72
CA VAL A 32 -4.55 -2.27 6.90
C VAL A 32 -4.26 -1.29 8.02
N MET A 33 -5.01 -1.38 9.11
CA MET A 33 -4.94 -0.45 10.25
C MET A 33 -4.77 -1.21 11.56
N SER A 34 -4.23 -0.53 12.57
CA SER A 34 -4.09 -1.06 13.93
C SER A 34 -4.33 0.02 14.97
N GLY A 35 -4.99 -0.32 16.08
CA GLY A 35 -5.28 0.65 17.15
C GLY A 35 -4.08 1.01 18.04
N LYS A 36 -3.23 0.03 18.38
CA LYS A 36 -2.06 0.23 19.26
C LYS A 36 -0.77 -0.09 18.48
N GLY A 37 0.35 0.52 18.88
CA GLY A 37 1.67 0.23 18.32
C GLY A 37 2.13 -1.21 18.65
N GLY A 38 2.93 -1.80 17.76
CA GLY A 38 3.58 -3.10 18.01
C GLY A 38 2.74 -4.35 17.74
N VAL A 39 1.51 -4.22 17.21
CA VAL A 39 0.62 -5.38 16.95
C VAL A 39 0.92 -6.14 15.65
N GLY A 40 1.98 -5.76 14.93
CA GLY A 40 2.38 -6.44 13.69
C GLY A 40 1.66 -5.99 12.43
N LYS A 41 1.03 -4.79 12.41
CA LYS A 41 0.34 -4.22 11.24
C LYS A 41 1.17 -4.32 9.95
N SER A 42 2.42 -3.86 9.99
CA SER A 42 3.30 -3.85 8.81
C SER A 42 3.67 -5.27 8.35
N SER A 43 3.82 -6.20 9.28
CA SER A 43 4.03 -7.63 8.98
C SER A 43 2.82 -8.23 8.26
N VAL A 44 1.61 -7.98 8.77
CA VAL A 44 0.37 -8.45 8.15
C VAL A 44 0.18 -7.85 6.76
N ALA A 45 0.39 -6.53 6.60
CA ALA A 45 0.28 -5.85 5.31
C ALA A 45 1.27 -6.42 4.28
N THR A 46 2.52 -6.64 4.69
CA THR A 46 3.58 -7.22 3.85
C THR A 46 3.24 -8.65 3.43
N LEU A 47 2.85 -9.51 4.39
CA LEU A 47 2.51 -10.91 4.11
C LEU A 47 1.29 -11.03 3.20
N LEU A 48 0.29 -10.17 3.38
CA LEU A 48 -0.88 -10.10 2.51
C LEU A 48 -0.48 -9.72 1.08
N ALA A 49 0.35 -8.69 0.91
CA ALA A 49 0.84 -8.27 -0.40
C ALA A 49 1.62 -9.39 -1.10
N CYS A 50 2.50 -10.07 -0.38
CA CYS A 50 3.23 -11.24 -0.89
C CYS A 50 2.29 -12.39 -1.28
N ALA A 51 1.27 -12.68 -0.48
CA ALA A 51 0.29 -13.74 -0.78
C ALA A 51 -0.52 -13.42 -2.06
N LEU A 52 -0.98 -12.18 -2.21
CA LEU A 52 -1.67 -11.72 -3.41
C LEU A 52 -0.75 -11.76 -4.64
N ARG A 53 0.53 -11.37 -4.48
CA ARG A 53 1.50 -11.47 -5.57
C ARG A 53 1.73 -12.93 -5.99
N ARG A 54 1.88 -13.86 -5.05
CA ARG A 54 2.00 -15.31 -5.33
C ARG A 54 0.78 -15.89 -6.05
N ARG A 55 -0.40 -15.30 -5.86
CA ARG A 55 -1.63 -15.65 -6.59
C ARG A 55 -1.73 -15.03 -8.00
N GLY A 56 -0.69 -14.33 -8.46
CA GLY A 56 -0.62 -13.76 -9.81
C GLY A 56 -1.17 -12.33 -9.94
N TYR A 57 -1.54 -11.66 -8.85
CA TYR A 57 -2.03 -10.29 -8.92
C TYR A 57 -0.88 -9.27 -9.08
N LYS A 58 -1.19 -8.13 -9.72
CA LYS A 58 -0.33 -6.94 -9.70
C LYS A 58 -0.59 -6.21 -8.38
N VAL A 59 0.42 -6.18 -7.52
CA VAL A 59 0.28 -5.64 -6.16
C VAL A 59 1.25 -4.47 -5.97
N GLY A 60 0.73 -3.39 -5.39
CA GLY A 60 1.50 -2.31 -4.81
C GLY A 60 1.21 -2.22 -3.32
N ILE A 61 2.18 -1.78 -2.53
CA ILE A 61 2.01 -1.46 -1.12
C ILE A 61 2.52 -0.04 -0.89
N LEU A 62 1.81 0.70 -0.04
CA LEU A 62 2.15 2.07 0.35
C LEU A 62 2.26 2.08 1.87
N ASP A 63 3.42 2.42 2.41
CA ASP A 63 3.60 2.61 3.85
C ASP A 63 3.25 4.06 4.22
N ALA A 64 2.20 4.23 5.02
CA ALA A 64 1.79 5.53 5.55
C ALA A 64 2.22 5.71 7.03
N ASP A 65 3.01 4.78 7.59
CA ASP A 65 3.51 4.92 8.96
C ASP A 65 4.57 6.02 9.05
N ILE A 66 4.32 6.98 9.94
CA ILE A 66 5.20 8.12 10.24
C ILE A 66 6.48 7.66 10.98
N THR A 67 6.44 6.51 11.66
CA THR A 67 7.49 6.05 12.59
C THR A 67 8.65 5.29 11.92
N GLY A 68 8.74 5.29 10.58
CA GLY A 68 9.88 4.80 9.81
C GLY A 68 9.50 3.73 8.77
N PRO A 69 10.31 3.54 7.72
CA PRO A 69 9.97 2.72 6.54
C PRO A 69 10.03 1.21 6.87
N SER A 70 9.03 0.74 7.59
CA SER A 70 8.94 -0.64 8.07
C SER A 70 8.71 -1.63 6.93
N ILE A 71 7.85 -1.28 5.97
CA ILE A 71 7.45 -2.16 4.87
C ILE A 71 8.52 -2.27 3.76
N PRO A 72 9.11 -1.17 3.24
CA PRO A 72 10.18 -1.26 2.24
C PRO A 72 11.34 -2.14 2.71
N ARG A 73 11.71 -2.00 3.99
CA ARG A 73 12.75 -2.80 4.61
C ARG A 73 12.38 -4.29 4.71
N LEU A 74 11.14 -4.62 5.06
CA LEU A 74 10.66 -6.01 5.13
C LEU A 74 10.61 -6.69 3.75
N LEU A 75 10.36 -5.94 2.69
CA LEU A 75 10.30 -6.46 1.32
C LEU A 75 11.67 -6.57 0.63
N GLY A 76 12.73 -6.04 1.26
CA GLY A 76 14.05 -5.97 0.64
C GLY A 76 14.02 -5.13 -0.63
N THR A 77 13.52 -3.89 -0.55
CA THR A 77 13.60 -2.94 -1.66
C THR A 77 15.06 -2.70 -2.06
N HIS A 78 15.35 -2.78 -3.35
CA HIS A 78 16.64 -2.40 -3.92
C HIS A 78 16.50 -1.03 -4.60
N GLY A 79 17.24 -0.04 -4.11
CA GLY A 79 17.25 1.31 -4.66
C GLY A 79 16.45 2.33 -3.85
N SER A 80 16.66 3.60 -4.18
CA SER A 80 15.97 4.73 -3.54
C SER A 80 14.67 5.05 -4.26
N LEU A 81 13.69 5.53 -3.51
CA LEU A 81 12.47 6.09 -4.08
C LEU A 81 12.82 7.31 -4.93
N VAL A 82 12.32 7.34 -6.17
CA VAL A 82 12.51 8.48 -7.08
C VAL A 82 11.24 9.30 -7.09
N GLY A 83 11.32 10.53 -6.60
CA GLY A 83 10.23 11.50 -6.70
C GLY A 83 10.22 12.19 -8.06
N GLY A 84 9.04 12.38 -8.64
CA GLY A 84 8.81 13.18 -9.83
C GLY A 84 7.59 14.08 -9.68
N GLN A 85 7.26 14.87 -10.72
CA GLN A 85 6.13 15.80 -10.67
C GLN A 85 4.76 15.13 -10.49
N ALA A 86 4.64 13.84 -10.81
CA ALA A 86 3.42 13.05 -10.66
C ALA A 86 3.36 12.23 -9.36
N GLY A 87 4.34 12.38 -8.46
CA GLY A 87 4.44 11.64 -7.20
C GLY A 87 5.69 10.77 -7.10
N ILE A 88 5.68 9.84 -6.13
CA ILE A 88 6.79 8.92 -5.88
C ILE A 88 6.62 7.68 -6.77
N GLN A 89 7.67 7.31 -7.50
CA GLN A 89 7.68 6.07 -8.26
C GLN A 89 7.94 4.89 -7.31
N PRO A 90 7.08 3.85 -7.29
CA PRO A 90 7.30 2.67 -6.48
C PRO A 90 8.60 1.94 -6.85
N ALA A 91 9.34 1.49 -5.84
CA ALA A 91 10.50 0.63 -6.02
C ALA A 91 10.08 -0.83 -6.23
N ASP A 92 10.82 -1.56 -7.07
CA ASP A 92 10.69 -3.01 -7.18
C ASP A 92 11.36 -3.70 -5.98
N THR A 93 10.77 -4.81 -5.56
CA THR A 93 11.25 -5.60 -4.42
C THR A 93 11.61 -7.02 -4.84
N THR A 94 12.39 -7.72 -4.01
CA THR A 94 12.69 -9.15 -4.21
C THR A 94 11.44 -10.03 -4.28
N GLN A 95 10.36 -9.62 -3.61
CA GLN A 95 9.07 -10.32 -3.63
C GLN A 95 8.19 -9.92 -4.82
N GLN A 96 8.71 -9.10 -5.75
CA GLN A 96 8.00 -8.56 -6.91
C GLN A 96 6.71 -7.80 -6.55
N VAL A 97 6.64 -7.31 -5.31
CA VAL A 97 5.67 -6.33 -4.84
C VAL A 97 6.28 -4.96 -5.05
N ARG A 98 5.53 -3.99 -5.57
CA ARG A 98 6.03 -2.62 -5.71
C ARG A 98 5.74 -1.85 -4.43
N ALA A 99 6.74 -1.20 -3.86
CA ALA A 99 6.62 -0.51 -2.57
C ALA A 99 6.90 0.99 -2.73
N ILE A 100 6.05 1.81 -2.09
CA ILE A 100 6.31 3.22 -1.78
C ILE A 100 6.43 3.33 -0.26
#